data_AF-A0A3C1BMI9-F1
#
_entry.id   AF-A0A3C1BMI9-F1
#
_cell.length_a   1.000
_cell.length_b   1.000
_cell.length_c   1.000
_cell.angle_alpha   90.00
_cell.angle_beta   90.00
_cell.angle_gamma   90.00
#
_symmetry.space_group_name_H-M   'P 1'
#
loop_
_entity.id
_entity.type
_entity.pdbx_description
1 polymer ?
#
loop_
_entity_poly.entity_id
_entity_poly.type
_entity_poly.pdbx_seq_one_letter_code
_entity_poly.pdbx_strand_id
1 'polypeptide(L)'
;MVGSNETTGPLIEASFARLIEILDALIMRQGYVLGARPSSADFGLFGQLTQLCQVEPTSYKVAQTRPRVRAWVDRLEDLSGLKVEDDAWLAADEAGTALAPLLAEIGRVYVPCLIANATAIAAGEAIFETQIDGKLWTQDVFPYQAKCLAEIRAAYDALDASAQAQVTEWLAGTGCEALISD
;
A
#
# COMPACT_ATOMS: atom_id res chain seq x y z
N MET A 1 12.41 6.87 11.05
CA MET A 1 11.76 5.77 10.32
C MET A 1 12.84 4.85 9.79
N VAL A 2 12.64 3.55 9.81
CA VAL A 2 13.62 2.59 9.27
C VAL A 2 13.87 2.93 7.79
N GLY A 3 15.13 3.07 7.38
CA GLY A 3 15.52 3.38 6.00
C GLY A 3 15.47 4.85 5.57
N SER A 4 15.08 5.81 6.42
CA SER A 4 15.07 7.24 6.07
C SER A 4 16.40 7.92 6.36
N ASN A 5 17.11 8.37 5.33
CA ASN A 5 18.37 9.12 5.40
C ASN A 5 18.44 10.16 4.27
N GLU A 6 19.56 10.89 4.13
CA GLU A 6 19.72 11.92 3.08
C GLU A 6 19.55 11.38 1.64
N THR A 7 19.84 10.09 1.42
CA THR A 7 19.71 9.44 0.11
C THR A 7 18.25 9.07 -0.21
N THR A 8 17.54 8.51 0.77
CA THR A 8 16.19 7.97 0.61
C THR A 8 15.08 8.97 0.94
N GLY A 9 15.36 10.04 1.68
CA GLY A 9 14.39 11.06 2.10
C GLY A 9 13.57 11.64 0.93
N PRO A 10 14.20 12.16 -0.15
CA PRO A 10 13.47 12.67 -1.30
C PRO A 10 12.61 11.62 -2.01
N LEU A 11 13.00 10.35 -1.94
CA LEU A 11 12.22 9.25 -2.51
C LEU A 11 10.97 8.97 -1.67
N ILE A 12 11.11 8.97 -0.34
CA ILE A 12 10.00 8.79 0.61
C ILE A 12 8.99 9.94 0.46
N GLU A 13 9.46 11.19 0.38
CA GLU A 13 8.59 12.36 0.19
C GLU A 13 7.84 12.29 -1.15
N ALA A 14 8.52 11.90 -2.23
CA ALA A 14 7.89 11.73 -3.54
C ALA A 14 6.86 10.59 -3.55
N SER A 15 7.15 9.47 -2.87
CA SER A 15 6.20 8.36 -2.72
C SER A 15 4.98 8.76 -1.92
N PHE A 16 5.17 9.49 -0.82
CA PHE A 16 4.06 10.01 -0.02
C PHE A 16 3.17 10.96 -0.85
N ALA A 17 3.76 11.86 -1.64
CA ALA A 17 2.98 12.74 -2.52
C ALA A 17 2.14 11.95 -3.53
N ARG A 18 2.72 10.92 -4.16
CA ARG A 18 1.97 10.04 -5.08
C ARG A 18 0.85 9.28 -4.38
N LEU A 19 1.10 8.75 -3.18
CA LEU A 19 0.09 8.08 -2.37
C LEU A 19 -1.11 9.01 -2.09
N ILE A 20 -0.85 10.26 -1.70
CA ILE A 20 -1.91 11.25 -1.44
C ILE A 20 -2.77 11.52 -2.70
N GLU A 21 -2.15 11.64 -3.87
CA GLU A 21 -2.87 11.78 -5.14
C GLU A 21 -3.73 10.54 -5.46
N ILE A 22 -3.17 9.34 -5.30
CA ILE A 22 -3.85 8.07 -5.56
C ILE A 22 -5.06 7.90 -4.62
N LEU A 23 -4.88 8.18 -3.33
CA LEU A 23 -5.95 8.08 -2.34
C LEU A 23 -7.06 9.10 -2.61
N ASP A 24 -6.73 10.34 -2.97
CA ASP A 24 -7.73 11.35 -3.33
C ASP A 24 -8.64 10.85 -4.45
N ALA A 25 -8.06 10.26 -5.51
CA ALA A 25 -8.81 9.71 -6.64
C ALA A 25 -9.68 8.49 -6.24
N LEU A 26 -9.13 7.54 -5.47
CA LEU A 26 -9.87 6.37 -5.00
C LEU A 26 -11.06 6.77 -4.11
N ILE A 27 -10.80 7.63 -3.13
CA ILE A 27 -11.82 8.11 -2.18
C ILE A 27 -12.86 8.97 -2.90
N MET A 28 -12.48 9.75 -3.92
CA MET A 28 -13.44 10.52 -4.71
C MET A 28 -14.47 9.63 -5.41
N ARG A 29 -14.05 8.43 -5.85
CA ARG A 29 -14.91 7.53 -6.62
C ARG A 29 -15.99 6.87 -5.76
N GLN A 30 -15.63 6.41 -4.57
CA GLN A 30 -16.49 5.52 -3.78
C GLN A 30 -16.41 5.73 -2.26
N GLY A 31 -15.59 6.67 -1.79
CA GLY A 31 -15.54 7.08 -0.38
C GLY A 31 -14.54 6.30 0.49
N TYR A 32 -14.17 5.07 0.12
CA TYR A 32 -13.17 4.23 0.78
C TYR A 32 -12.25 3.55 -0.24
N VAL A 33 -11.16 2.93 0.22
CA VAL A 33 -10.14 2.36 -0.68
C VAL A 33 -10.71 1.22 -1.53
N LEU A 34 -11.50 0.32 -0.93
CA LEU A 34 -12.02 -0.91 -1.57
C LEU A 34 -13.53 -0.90 -1.81
N GLY A 35 -14.18 0.26 -1.86
CA GLY A 35 -15.60 0.38 -2.16
C GLY A 35 -16.28 1.55 -1.47
N ALA A 36 -17.59 1.40 -1.24
CA ALA A 36 -18.42 2.32 -0.48
C ALA A 36 -18.61 1.89 0.99
N ARG A 37 -17.75 0.99 1.49
CA ARG A 37 -17.65 0.59 2.89
C ARG A 37 -16.20 0.61 3.38
N PRO A 38 -15.94 0.88 4.67
CA PRO A 38 -14.61 0.77 5.24
C PRO A 38 -14.15 -0.69 5.24
N SER A 39 -12.84 -0.88 5.07
CA SER A 39 -12.20 -2.18 4.93
C SER A 39 -10.89 -2.24 5.71
N SER A 40 -10.28 -3.43 5.77
CA SER A 40 -8.93 -3.59 6.33
C SER A 40 -7.88 -2.72 5.63
N ALA A 41 -8.06 -2.39 4.35
CA ALA A 41 -7.16 -1.49 3.62
C ALA A 41 -7.22 -0.06 4.18
N ASP A 42 -8.41 0.43 4.49
CA ASP A 42 -8.60 1.76 5.08
C ASP A 42 -7.92 1.84 6.45
N PHE A 43 -8.16 0.84 7.32
CA PHE A 43 -7.57 0.81 8.66
C PHE A 43 -6.05 0.56 8.65
N GLY A 44 -5.55 -0.20 7.68
CA GLY A 44 -4.11 -0.40 7.49
C GLY A 44 -3.36 0.90 7.15
N LEU A 45 -4.02 1.81 6.44
CA LEU A 45 -3.47 3.13 6.09
C LEU A 45 -3.73 4.18 7.19
N PHE A 46 -4.90 4.10 7.84
CA PHE A 46 -5.39 5.07 8.81
C PHE A 46 -4.36 5.42 9.89
N GLY A 47 -3.78 4.42 10.55
CA GLY A 47 -2.90 4.63 11.70
C GLY A 47 -1.73 5.58 11.39
N GLN A 48 -1.04 5.35 10.28
CA GLN A 48 0.08 6.20 9.87
C GLN A 48 -0.40 7.56 9.33
N LEU A 49 -1.53 7.59 8.62
CA LEU A 49 -2.05 8.82 8.00
C LEU A 49 -2.65 9.79 9.02
N THR A 50 -3.10 9.37 10.21
CA THR A 50 -3.43 10.31 11.30
C THR A 50 -2.27 11.26 11.59
N GLN A 51 -1.04 10.73 11.67
CA GLN A 51 0.14 11.52 11.97
C GLN A 51 0.57 12.37 10.77
N LEU A 52 0.59 11.78 9.57
CA LEU A 52 1.12 12.44 8.36
C LEU A 52 0.16 13.46 7.73
N CYS A 53 -1.15 13.32 7.93
CA CYS A 53 -2.15 14.20 7.33
C CYS A 53 -2.66 15.30 8.26
N GLN A 54 -2.33 15.25 9.56
CA GLN A 54 -2.84 16.20 10.56
C GLN A 54 -1.74 16.82 11.43
N VAL A 55 -0.72 16.05 11.85
CA VAL A 55 0.20 16.46 12.93
C VAL A 55 1.56 16.91 12.41
N GLU A 56 2.21 16.12 11.55
CA GLU A 56 3.59 16.37 11.13
C GLU A 56 3.65 17.49 10.07
N PRO A 57 4.35 18.62 10.32
CA PRO A 57 4.25 19.81 9.47
C PRO A 57 4.70 19.64 8.01
N THR A 58 5.62 18.73 7.72
CA THR A 58 6.21 18.54 6.40
C THR A 58 5.27 17.78 5.48
N SER A 59 4.82 16.61 5.90
CA SER A 59 3.83 15.77 5.24
C SER A 59 2.46 16.46 5.21
N TYR A 60 2.09 17.23 6.23
CA TYR A 60 0.88 18.05 6.20
C TYR A 60 0.85 19.01 5.02
N LYS A 61 1.98 19.65 4.67
CA LYS A 61 2.05 20.57 3.52
C LYS A 61 1.74 19.89 2.19
N VAL A 62 2.05 18.60 2.08
CA VAL A 62 1.70 17.78 0.93
C VAL A 62 0.24 17.35 1.02
N ALA A 63 -0.20 16.80 2.16
CA ALA A 63 -1.57 16.30 2.34
C ALA A 63 -2.64 17.39 2.17
N GLN A 64 -2.37 18.63 2.56
CA GLN A 64 -3.34 19.73 2.45
C GLN A 64 -3.71 20.10 1.01
N THR A 65 -2.92 19.69 0.00
CA THR A 65 -3.27 19.90 -1.42
C THR A 65 -4.45 19.01 -1.86
N ARG A 66 -4.71 17.92 -1.13
CA ARG A 66 -5.80 16.96 -1.32
C ARG A 66 -6.66 16.86 -0.06
N PRO A 67 -7.53 17.86 0.21
CA PRO A 67 -8.31 17.92 1.44
C PRO A 67 -9.26 16.72 1.65
N ARG A 68 -9.58 15.96 0.59
CA ARG A 68 -10.38 14.74 0.69
C ARG A 68 -9.73 13.67 1.52
N VAL A 69 -8.42 13.47 1.36
CA VAL A 69 -7.68 12.45 2.09
C VAL A 69 -7.71 12.79 3.58
N ARG A 70 -7.55 14.07 3.92
CA ARG A 70 -7.68 14.55 5.32
C ARG A 70 -9.09 14.30 5.87
N ALA A 71 -10.13 14.71 5.15
CA ALA A 71 -11.51 14.47 5.55
C ALA A 71 -11.86 12.97 5.68
N TRP A 72 -11.21 12.12 4.88
CA TRP A 72 -11.33 10.67 5.00
C TRP A 72 -10.63 10.12 6.24
N VAL A 73 -9.45 10.64 6.60
CA VAL A 73 -8.80 10.31 7.88
C VAL A 73 -9.70 10.69 9.05
N ASP A 74 -10.22 11.93 9.07
CA ASP A 74 -11.13 12.40 10.12
C ASP A 74 -12.40 11.54 10.22
N ARG A 75 -12.94 11.10 9.07
CA ARG A 75 -14.11 10.19 9.03
C ARG A 75 -13.80 8.82 9.64
N LEU A 76 -12.59 8.29 9.43
CA LEU A 76 -12.22 6.97 9.95
C LEU A 76 -12.00 6.94 11.46
N GLU A 77 -11.81 8.11 12.11
CA GLU A 77 -11.72 8.21 13.57
C GLU A 77 -13.03 7.81 14.27
N ASP A 78 -14.18 8.10 13.67
CA ASP A 78 -15.48 7.73 14.20
C ASP A 78 -16.47 7.30 13.09
N LEU A 79 -16.70 5.99 13.02
CA LEU A 79 -17.67 5.37 12.12
C LEU A 79 -18.97 4.98 12.85
N SER A 80 -19.18 5.48 14.07
CA SER A 80 -20.36 5.15 14.87
C SER A 80 -21.64 5.50 14.13
N GLY A 81 -22.56 4.53 14.04
CA GLY A 81 -23.83 4.71 13.35
C GLY A 81 -23.75 4.70 11.82
N LEU A 82 -22.57 4.49 11.23
CA LEU A 82 -22.45 4.24 9.80
C LEU A 82 -23.20 2.95 9.44
N LYS A 83 -24.16 3.08 8.53
CA LYS A 83 -24.81 1.94 7.88
C LYS A 83 -24.11 1.66 6.56
N VAL A 84 -23.73 0.42 6.33
CA VAL A 84 -23.12 -0.05 5.09
C VAL A 84 -23.89 -1.24 4.56
N GLU A 85 -23.99 -1.34 3.25
CA GLU A 85 -24.47 -2.55 2.60
C GLU A 85 -23.33 -3.57 2.52
N ASP A 86 -23.65 -4.85 2.70
CA ASP A 86 -22.63 -5.90 2.75
C ASP A 86 -21.89 -6.07 1.42
N ASP A 87 -22.56 -5.75 0.31
CA ASP A 87 -22.08 -5.82 -1.06
C ASP A 87 -21.50 -4.50 -1.58
N ALA A 88 -21.35 -3.48 -0.72
CA ALA A 88 -20.78 -2.17 -1.06
C ALA A 88 -19.25 -2.19 -1.34
N TRP A 89 -18.74 -3.32 -1.82
CA TRP A 89 -17.36 -3.50 -2.27
C TRP A 89 -17.16 -2.91 -3.67
N LEU A 90 -15.91 -2.66 -3.99
CA LEU A 90 -15.49 -2.40 -5.35
C LEU A 90 -15.79 -3.63 -6.21
N ALA A 91 -16.58 -3.43 -7.27
CA ALA A 91 -16.90 -4.45 -8.25
C ALA A 91 -15.62 -5.06 -8.85
N ALA A 92 -15.60 -6.38 -8.99
CA ALA A 92 -14.40 -7.12 -9.39
C ALA A 92 -13.94 -6.79 -10.82
N ASP A 93 -14.87 -6.50 -11.73
CA ASP A 93 -14.56 -6.06 -13.10
C ASP A 93 -13.96 -4.64 -13.16
N GLU A 94 -14.20 -3.80 -12.16
CA GLU A 94 -13.58 -2.48 -12.04
C GLU A 94 -12.30 -2.47 -11.20
N ALA A 95 -12.10 -3.49 -10.36
CA ALA A 95 -11.07 -3.50 -9.33
C ALA A 95 -9.66 -3.32 -9.90
N GLY A 96 -9.31 -4.04 -10.96
CA GLY A 96 -8.00 -3.94 -11.60
C GLY A 96 -7.70 -2.53 -12.08
N THR A 97 -8.63 -1.88 -12.78
CA THR A 97 -8.43 -0.52 -13.29
C THR A 97 -8.38 0.51 -12.17
N ALA A 98 -9.28 0.40 -11.19
CA ALA A 98 -9.35 1.36 -10.10
C ALA A 98 -8.16 1.28 -9.16
N LEU A 99 -7.68 0.07 -8.84
CA LEU A 99 -6.57 -0.16 -7.92
C LEU A 99 -5.20 -0.11 -8.60
N ALA A 100 -5.13 -0.16 -9.93
CA ALA A 100 -3.86 -0.14 -10.68
C ALA A 100 -2.90 0.97 -10.22
N PRO A 101 -3.29 2.23 -9.99
CA PRO A 101 -2.37 3.26 -9.51
C PRO A 101 -1.78 2.95 -8.13
N LEU A 102 -2.60 2.42 -7.21
CA LEU A 102 -2.14 2.05 -5.86
C LEU A 102 -1.23 0.82 -5.90
N LEU A 103 -1.63 -0.21 -6.65
CA LEU A 103 -0.81 -1.41 -6.85
C LEU A 103 0.52 -1.07 -7.51
N ALA A 104 0.52 -0.16 -8.50
CA ALA A 104 1.75 0.29 -9.15
C ALA A 104 2.68 1.04 -8.19
N GLU A 105 2.16 1.89 -7.31
CA GLU A 105 2.99 2.54 -6.29
C GLU A 105 3.57 1.51 -5.30
N ILE A 106 2.76 0.55 -4.84
CA ILE A 106 3.22 -0.54 -3.97
C ILE A 106 4.32 -1.37 -4.66
N GLY A 107 4.09 -1.79 -5.91
CA GLY A 107 5.02 -2.56 -6.71
C GLY A 107 6.31 -1.81 -7.02
N ARG A 108 6.22 -0.49 -7.17
CA ARG A 108 7.37 0.40 -7.40
C ARG A 108 8.26 0.54 -6.16
N VAL A 109 7.68 0.72 -4.97
CA VAL A 109 8.46 1.11 -3.77
C VAL A 109 8.58 0.03 -2.71
N TYR A 110 7.51 -0.71 -2.43
CA TYR A 110 7.48 -1.63 -1.29
C TYR A 110 7.84 -3.05 -1.68
N VAL A 111 7.39 -3.53 -2.84
CA VAL A 111 7.66 -4.91 -3.29
C VAL A 111 9.16 -5.22 -3.41
N PRO A 112 10.02 -4.35 -3.99
CA PRO A 112 11.46 -4.63 -4.06
C PRO A 112 12.11 -4.75 -2.69
N CYS A 113 11.64 -3.95 -1.73
CA CYS A 113 12.09 -3.98 -0.34
C CYS A 113 11.65 -5.28 0.36
N LEU A 114 10.38 -5.66 0.20
CA LEU A 114 9.79 -6.85 0.80
C LEU A 114 10.48 -8.14 0.34
N ILE A 115 10.75 -8.26 -0.96
CA ILE A 115 11.42 -9.43 -1.56
C ILE A 115 12.90 -9.49 -1.16
N ALA A 116 13.62 -8.37 -1.21
CA ALA A 116 15.02 -8.32 -0.81
C ALA A 116 15.20 -8.67 0.67
N ASN A 117 14.31 -8.16 1.53
CA ASN A 117 14.27 -8.51 2.94
C ASN A 117 14.04 -10.01 3.17
N ALA A 118 13.05 -10.61 2.50
CA ALA A 118 12.77 -12.05 2.64
C ALA A 118 13.94 -12.91 2.15
N THR A 119 14.58 -12.51 1.05
CA THR A 119 15.78 -13.18 0.50
C THR A 119 16.95 -13.14 1.48
N ALA A 120 17.23 -11.97 2.06
CA ALA A 120 18.30 -11.80 3.04
C ALA A 120 18.06 -12.62 4.31
N ILE A 121 16.81 -12.66 4.82
CA ILE A 121 16.44 -13.49 5.97
C ILE A 121 16.67 -14.98 5.67
N ALA A 122 16.26 -15.44 4.49
CA ALA A 122 16.47 -16.83 4.08
C ALA A 122 17.96 -17.20 3.96
N ALA A 123 18.80 -16.22 3.60
CA ALA A 123 20.26 -16.36 3.54
C ALA A 123 20.96 -16.22 4.92
N GLY A 124 20.23 -15.85 5.98
CA GLY A 124 20.80 -15.61 7.30
C GLY A 124 21.56 -14.29 7.44
N GLU A 125 21.31 -13.34 6.53
CA GLU A 125 21.95 -12.03 6.51
C GLU A 125 21.31 -11.06 7.52
N ALA A 126 22.10 -10.12 8.05
CA ALA A 126 21.63 -9.11 9.00
C ALA A 126 21.05 -7.86 8.31
N ILE A 127 21.50 -7.59 7.09
CA ILE A 127 21.12 -6.41 6.29
C ILE A 127 20.74 -6.87 4.88
N PHE A 128 19.93 -6.06 4.19
CA PHE A 128 19.67 -6.23 2.77
C PHE A 128 19.84 -4.91 2.03
N GLU A 129 20.06 -5.04 0.73
CA GLU A 129 20.13 -3.92 -0.20
C GLU A 129 19.20 -4.17 -1.39
N THR A 130 18.59 -3.11 -1.91
CA THR A 130 17.79 -3.16 -3.14
C THR A 130 17.81 -1.81 -3.85
N GLN A 131 17.21 -1.74 -5.03
CA GLN A 131 17.04 -0.51 -5.79
C GLN A 131 15.58 -0.08 -5.78
N ILE A 132 15.31 1.16 -5.41
CA ILE A 132 13.99 1.78 -5.49
C ILE A 132 14.15 3.10 -6.23
N ASP A 133 13.44 3.27 -7.35
CA ASP A 133 13.57 4.45 -8.22
C ASP A 133 15.04 4.80 -8.59
N GLY A 134 15.85 3.76 -8.82
CA GLY A 134 17.27 3.89 -9.18
C GLY A 134 18.17 4.37 -8.02
N LYS A 135 17.67 4.37 -6.79
CA LYS A 135 18.43 4.68 -5.59
C LYS A 135 18.66 3.42 -4.76
N LEU A 136 19.87 3.32 -4.20
CA LEU A 136 20.21 2.27 -3.24
C LEU A 136 19.37 2.45 -1.96
N TRP A 137 18.66 1.40 -1.60
CA TRP A 137 17.99 1.25 -0.32
C TRP A 137 18.71 0.20 0.50
N THR A 138 19.07 0.51 1.75
CA THR A 138 19.75 -0.40 2.67
C THR A 138 19.06 -0.39 4.02
N GLN A 139 18.91 -1.56 4.63
CA GLN A 139 18.18 -1.72 5.88
C GLN A 139 18.55 -3.03 6.59
N ASP A 140 18.47 -3.03 7.92
CA ASP A 140 18.42 -4.27 8.70
C ASP A 140 17.20 -5.12 8.27
N VAL A 141 17.38 -6.44 8.32
CA VAL A 141 16.29 -7.36 8.03
C VAL A 141 15.13 -7.21 9.03
N PHE A 142 13.91 -7.38 8.54
CA PHE A 142 12.68 -7.26 9.31
C PHE A 142 11.87 -8.58 9.21
N PRO A 143 12.00 -9.48 10.19
CA PRO A 143 11.34 -10.81 10.17
C PRO A 143 9.81 -10.75 10.01
N TYR A 144 9.16 -9.77 10.63
CA TYR A 144 7.71 -9.61 10.51
C TYR A 144 7.27 -9.32 9.07
N GLN A 145 8.02 -8.55 8.30
CA GLN A 145 7.70 -8.28 6.90
C GLN A 145 7.84 -9.54 6.03
N ALA A 146 8.83 -10.38 6.28
CA ALA A 146 8.93 -11.68 5.60
C ALA A 146 7.74 -12.59 5.92
N LYS A 147 7.24 -12.56 7.17
CA LYS A 147 5.98 -13.24 7.51
C LYS A 147 4.81 -12.67 6.70
N CYS A 148 4.67 -11.35 6.58
CA CYS A 148 3.61 -10.75 5.77
C CYS A 148 3.66 -11.21 4.31
N LEU A 149 4.85 -11.35 3.70
CA LEU A 149 4.99 -11.89 2.35
C LEU A 149 4.48 -13.33 2.26
N ALA A 150 4.80 -14.17 3.23
CA ALA A 150 4.30 -15.54 3.28
C ALA A 150 2.76 -15.59 3.41
N GLU A 151 2.16 -14.72 4.23
CA GLU A 151 0.70 -14.61 4.35
C GLU A 151 0.04 -14.13 3.06
N ILE A 152 0.65 -13.18 2.33
CA ILE A 152 0.15 -12.72 1.02
C ILE A 152 0.13 -13.90 0.02
N ARG A 153 1.22 -14.66 -0.06
CA ARG A 153 1.33 -15.83 -0.94
C ARG A 153 0.31 -16.91 -0.56
N ALA A 154 0.20 -17.23 0.73
CA ALA A 154 -0.78 -18.21 1.21
C ALA A 154 -2.23 -17.77 0.94
N ALA A 155 -2.55 -16.48 1.07
CA ALA A 155 -3.87 -15.95 0.74
C ALA A 155 -4.18 -16.07 -0.76
N TYR A 156 -3.18 -15.83 -1.62
CA TYR A 156 -3.32 -16.03 -3.06
C TYR A 156 -3.47 -17.52 -3.43
N ASP A 157 -2.68 -18.40 -2.82
CA ASP A 157 -2.73 -19.86 -3.06
C ASP A 157 -4.06 -20.50 -2.61
N ALA A 158 -4.74 -19.88 -1.64
CA ALA A 158 -6.04 -20.33 -1.15
C ALA A 158 -7.22 -19.94 -2.06
N LEU A 159 -7.00 -19.06 -3.04
CA LEU A 159 -8.02 -18.69 -4.03
C LEU A 159 -8.28 -19.83 -5.01
N ASP A 160 -9.50 -19.92 -5.54
CA ASP A 160 -9.77 -20.81 -6.66
C ASP A 160 -9.11 -20.31 -7.97
N ALA A 161 -9.05 -21.18 -8.98
CA ALA A 161 -8.37 -20.88 -10.23
C ALA A 161 -8.95 -19.67 -10.98
N SER A 162 -10.25 -19.39 -10.85
CA SER A 162 -10.88 -18.24 -11.49
C SER A 162 -10.47 -16.95 -10.80
N ALA A 163 -10.48 -16.95 -9.46
CA ALA A 163 -10.05 -15.81 -8.66
C ALA A 163 -8.54 -15.55 -8.80
N GLN A 164 -7.70 -16.60 -8.83
CA GLN A 164 -6.27 -16.47 -9.09
C GLN A 164 -5.98 -15.82 -10.45
N ALA A 165 -6.67 -16.27 -11.51
CA ALA A 165 -6.53 -15.68 -12.84
C ALA A 165 -6.90 -14.18 -12.84
N GLN A 166 -8.01 -13.83 -12.18
CA GLN A 166 -8.45 -12.43 -12.08
C GLN A 166 -7.48 -11.56 -11.28
N VAL A 167 -7.00 -12.03 -10.13
CA VAL A 167 -6.01 -11.30 -9.32
C VAL A 167 -4.69 -11.16 -10.08
N THR A 168 -4.24 -12.21 -10.78
CA THR A 168 -3.04 -12.13 -11.64
C THR A 168 -3.19 -11.04 -12.69
N GLU A 169 -4.35 -10.93 -13.33
CA GLU A 169 -4.65 -9.87 -14.30
C GLU A 169 -4.58 -8.48 -13.64
N TRP A 170 -5.14 -8.30 -12.44
CA TRP A 170 -5.06 -7.03 -11.72
C TRP A 170 -3.65 -6.63 -11.32
N LEU A 171 -2.79 -7.61 -10.99
CA LEU A 171 -1.41 -7.37 -10.58
C LEU A 171 -0.49 -7.11 -11.78
N ALA A 172 -0.81 -7.62 -12.97
CA ALA A 172 0.08 -7.57 -14.12
C ALA A 172 0.53 -6.14 -14.48
N GLY A 173 1.83 -5.93 -14.55
CA GLY A 173 2.43 -4.64 -14.94
C GLY A 173 2.45 -3.60 -13.83
N THR A 174 2.06 -3.96 -12.60
CA THR A 174 2.13 -3.07 -11.43
C THR A 174 3.44 -3.23 -10.65
N GLY A 175 4.18 -4.32 -10.88
CA GLY A 175 5.31 -4.76 -10.07
C GLY A 175 4.89 -5.68 -8.92
N CYS A 176 3.61 -5.72 -8.56
CA CYS A 176 3.09 -6.61 -7.53
C CYS A 176 2.96 -8.08 -7.98
N GLU A 177 3.05 -8.37 -9.28
CA GLU A 177 3.14 -9.75 -9.79
C GLU A 177 4.33 -10.52 -9.19
N ALA A 178 5.39 -9.82 -8.79
CA ALA A 178 6.55 -10.41 -8.11
C ALA A 178 6.23 -10.96 -6.71
N LEU A 179 5.12 -10.55 -6.09
CA LEU A 179 4.68 -11.08 -4.80
C LEU A 179 4.22 -12.53 -4.89
N ILE A 180 3.66 -12.92 -6.03
CA ILE A 180 3.05 -14.24 -6.28
C ILE A 180 3.87 -15.09 -7.27
N SER A 181 4.99 -14.54 -7.75
CA SER A 181 5.96 -15.29 -8.55
C SER A 181 6.96 -15.98 -7.62
N ASP A 182 7.35 -17.21 -7.97
CA ASP A 182 8.39 -17.98 -7.27
C ASP A 182 9.78 -17.32 -7.38
#